data_AF-C9LB01-F1
#
_entry.id   AF-C9LB01-F1
#
_cell.length_a   1.000
_cell.length_b   1.000
_cell.length_c   1.000
_cell.angle_alpha   90.00
_cell.angle_beta   90.00
_cell.angle_gamma   90.00
#
_symmetry.space_group_name_H-M   'P 1'
#
loop_
_entity.id
_entity.type
_entity.pdbx_description
1 polymer ?
#
loop_
_entity_poly.entity_id
_entity_poly.type
_entity_poly.pdbx_seq_one_letter_code
_entity_poly.pdbx_strand_id
1 'polypeptide(L)'
;MKKIFISYCTKNKELAEAFIEFLQLGMGIAKQDIFCTAYLEMLETGGNFSEKIRQQLQNCEAFVSLITEEYLKSAFCLVEMGAAWGQNKRFFPLVTVPFERLNHTPFQGMQMRLLDSIEALSAVYDEFHTHGILESYQTAEFHKRAVEFQRKLRNLESGEGILEKDHEGYYKAVIEGVRNLQNDQYRCYKIKGHIAEPPDRMGAESDWLFYWTGAFADLQVGDYVKFKTTKSKVNTFSDIGRARNIYPDELWKVD
;
A
#
# COMPACT_ATOMS: atom_id res chain seq x y z
N MET A 1 9.78 8.34 -25.25
CA MET A 1 9.42 7.54 -24.06
C MET A 1 8.25 6.61 -24.35
N LYS A 2 8.33 5.36 -23.86
CA LYS A 2 7.36 4.29 -24.11
C LYS A 2 6.29 4.25 -23.02
N LYS A 3 5.10 3.73 -23.32
CA LYS A 3 3.98 3.72 -22.35
C LYS A 3 4.10 2.56 -21.37
N ILE A 4 3.82 2.85 -20.11
CA ILE A 4 3.82 1.89 -19.00
C ILE A 4 2.39 1.74 -18.50
N PHE A 5 1.91 0.50 -18.42
CA PHE A 5 0.66 0.16 -17.75
C PHE A 5 0.97 -0.36 -16.35
N ILE A 6 0.32 0.18 -15.32
CA ILE A 6 0.45 -0.29 -13.94
C ILE A 6 -0.85 -0.97 -13.51
N SER A 7 -0.79 -2.26 -13.27
CA SER A 7 -1.87 -3.07 -12.71
C SER A 7 -1.69 -3.21 -11.20
N TYR A 8 -2.73 -2.90 -10.43
CA TYR A 8 -2.74 -3.00 -8.98
C TYR A 8 -4.15 -3.31 -8.48
N CYS A 9 -4.29 -3.83 -7.25
CA CYS A 9 -5.60 -4.00 -6.64
C CYS A 9 -6.10 -2.67 -6.04
N THR A 10 -7.36 -2.31 -6.26
CA THR A 10 -7.94 -1.05 -5.78
C THR A 10 -7.83 -0.86 -4.26
N LYS A 11 -7.79 -1.95 -3.48
CA LYS A 11 -7.53 -1.93 -2.02
C LYS A 11 -6.13 -1.40 -1.67
N ASN A 12 -5.17 -1.50 -2.58
CA ASN A 12 -3.79 -1.01 -2.40
C ASN A 12 -3.53 0.28 -3.20
N LYS A 13 -4.51 1.19 -3.26
CA LYS A 13 -4.36 2.46 -3.99
C LYS A 13 -3.18 3.31 -3.51
N GLU A 14 -2.99 3.39 -2.19
CA GLU A 14 -1.88 4.15 -1.57
C GLU A 14 -0.50 3.61 -2.01
N LEU A 15 -0.37 2.29 -2.17
CA LEU A 15 0.83 1.65 -2.72
C LEU A 15 1.06 2.07 -4.19
N ALA A 16 0.02 2.00 -5.01
CA ALA A 16 0.13 2.37 -6.42
C ALA A 16 0.52 3.84 -6.60
N GLU A 17 -0.07 4.75 -5.80
CA GLU A 17 0.27 6.17 -5.81
C GLU A 17 1.73 6.41 -5.41
N ALA A 18 2.20 5.77 -4.33
CA ALA A 18 3.60 5.87 -3.90
C ALA A 18 4.58 5.33 -4.96
N PHE A 19 4.22 4.24 -5.65
CA PHE A 19 5.03 3.68 -6.71
C PHE A 19 5.08 4.58 -7.94
N ILE A 20 3.95 5.20 -8.33
CA ILE A 20 3.92 6.14 -9.45
C ILE A 20 4.76 7.39 -9.15
N GLU A 21 4.66 7.94 -7.94
CA GLU A 21 5.51 9.06 -7.50
C GLU A 21 6.99 8.68 -7.63
N PHE A 22 7.37 7.46 -7.24
CA PHE A 22 8.72 6.94 -7.41
C PHE A 22 9.13 6.83 -8.88
N LEU A 23 8.26 6.34 -9.78
CA LEU A 23 8.57 6.30 -11.22
C LEU A 23 8.78 7.71 -11.78
N GLN A 24 7.97 8.68 -11.38
CA GLN A 24 8.05 10.05 -11.87
C GLN A 24 9.29 10.77 -11.36
N LEU A 25 9.49 10.78 -10.04
CA LEU A 25 10.56 11.53 -9.41
C LEU A 25 11.89 10.77 -9.47
N GLY A 26 11.86 9.46 -9.29
CA GLY A 26 13.04 8.60 -9.22
C GLY A 26 13.52 8.08 -10.55
N MET A 27 12.63 7.80 -11.52
CA MET A 27 13.01 7.30 -12.84
C MET A 27 12.80 8.31 -13.99
N GLY A 28 12.14 9.44 -13.72
CA GLY A 28 11.98 10.51 -14.71
C GLY A 28 10.89 10.21 -15.73
N ILE A 29 10.01 9.25 -15.42
CA ILE A 29 8.92 8.85 -16.31
C ILE A 29 7.83 9.91 -16.24
N ALA A 30 7.46 10.47 -17.39
CA ALA A 30 6.45 11.52 -17.42
C ALA A 30 5.04 10.98 -17.08
N LYS A 31 4.21 11.77 -16.40
CA LYS A 31 2.84 11.38 -15.99
C LYS A 31 2.02 10.86 -17.18
N GLN A 32 2.15 11.47 -18.37
CA GLN A 32 1.42 11.07 -19.57
C GLN A 32 1.83 9.71 -20.16
N ASP A 33 3.01 9.21 -19.79
CA ASP A 33 3.53 7.92 -20.26
C ASP A 33 3.16 6.76 -19.31
N ILE A 34 2.52 7.08 -18.18
CA ILE A 34 2.02 6.11 -17.21
C ILE A 34 0.50 6.02 -17.35
N PHE A 35 -0.02 4.82 -17.55
CA PHE A 35 -1.43 4.52 -17.38
C PHE A 35 -1.64 3.73 -16.09
N CYS A 36 -2.47 4.29 -15.19
CA CYS A 36 -2.88 3.62 -13.96
C CYS A 36 -4.26 4.14 -13.54
N THR A 37 -5.16 3.23 -13.17
CA THR A 37 -6.53 3.57 -12.74
C THR A 37 -6.59 4.28 -11.39
N ALA A 38 -5.46 4.42 -10.68
CA ALA A 38 -5.36 5.29 -9.50
C ALA A 38 -5.61 6.76 -9.85
N TYR A 39 -5.30 7.16 -11.10
CA TYR A 39 -5.62 8.48 -11.64
C TYR A 39 -7.03 8.50 -12.24
N LEU A 40 -7.99 9.02 -11.47
CA LEU A 40 -9.39 9.18 -11.87
C LEU A 40 -9.55 9.97 -13.18
N GLU A 41 -8.65 10.93 -13.44
CA GLU A 41 -8.64 11.77 -14.65
C GLU A 41 -8.45 10.96 -15.95
N MET A 42 -8.02 9.70 -15.87
CA MET A 42 -7.79 8.86 -17.06
C MET A 42 -9.05 8.17 -17.59
N LEU A 43 -10.18 8.33 -16.89
CA LEU A 43 -11.46 7.71 -17.20
C LEU A 43 -12.49 8.77 -17.53
N GLU A 44 -13.08 8.68 -18.72
CA GLU A 44 -14.14 9.59 -19.15
C GLU A 44 -15.47 9.24 -18.47
N THR A 45 -16.17 10.25 -17.95
CA THR A 45 -17.51 10.07 -17.38
C THR A 45 -18.47 9.49 -18.42
N GLY A 46 -19.11 8.37 -18.10
CA GLY A 46 -19.99 7.64 -19.03
C GLY A 46 -19.27 6.78 -20.08
N GLY A 47 -17.93 6.77 -20.08
CA GLY A 47 -17.12 5.96 -20.98
C GLY A 47 -17.06 4.48 -20.57
N ASN A 48 -16.79 3.61 -21.54
CA ASN A 48 -16.58 2.19 -21.29
C ASN A 48 -15.18 1.96 -20.68
N PHE A 49 -15.14 1.87 -19.36
CA PHE A 49 -13.92 1.64 -18.57
C PHE A 49 -13.13 0.41 -19.03
N SER A 50 -13.82 -0.71 -19.28
CA SER A 50 -13.18 -1.95 -19.70
C SER A 50 -12.53 -1.85 -21.07
N GLU A 51 -13.17 -1.14 -22.01
CA GLU A 51 -12.56 -0.87 -23.33
C GLU A 51 -11.35 0.04 -23.24
N LYS A 52 -11.41 1.08 -22.41
CA LYS A 52 -10.27 1.98 -22.18
C LYS A 52 -9.06 1.20 -21.66
N ILE A 53 -9.25 0.37 -20.64
CA ILE A 53 -8.19 -0.46 -20.07
C ILE A 53 -7.61 -1.41 -21.11
N ARG A 54 -8.48 -2.09 -21.87
CA ARG A 54 -8.03 -2.99 -22.94
C ARG A 54 -7.17 -2.24 -23.97
N GLN A 55 -7.57 -1.04 -24.37
CA GLN A 55 -6.81 -0.22 -25.32
C GLN A 55 -5.49 0.26 -24.73
N GLN A 56 -5.45 0.67 -23.46
CA GLN A 56 -4.22 1.14 -22.83
C GLN A 56 -3.22 0.01 -22.63
N LEU A 57 -3.69 -1.18 -22.24
CA LEU A 57 -2.88 -2.39 -22.17
C LEU A 57 -2.36 -2.78 -23.57
N GLN A 58 -3.21 -2.75 -24.60
CA GLN A 58 -2.79 -3.00 -25.99
C GLN A 58 -1.70 -2.03 -26.47
N ASN A 59 -1.74 -0.78 -26.03
CA ASN A 59 -0.83 0.27 -26.47
C ASN A 59 0.36 0.49 -25.52
N CYS A 60 0.51 -0.30 -24.46
CA CYS A 60 1.68 -0.21 -23.58
C CYS A 60 2.81 -1.11 -24.05
N GLU A 61 4.04 -0.71 -23.73
CA GLU A 61 5.25 -1.43 -24.03
C GLU A 61 5.73 -2.22 -22.82
N ALA A 62 5.51 -1.65 -21.63
CA ALA A 62 5.77 -2.28 -20.35
C ALA A 62 4.46 -2.43 -19.56
N PHE A 63 4.27 -3.61 -18.98
CA PHE A 63 3.20 -3.89 -18.05
C PHE A 63 3.84 -4.20 -16.69
N VAL A 64 3.54 -3.39 -15.69
CA VAL A 64 4.03 -3.54 -14.31
C VAL A 64 2.85 -3.99 -13.46
N SER A 65 3.00 -5.09 -12.72
CA SER A 65 1.99 -5.51 -11.73
C SER A 65 2.53 -5.39 -10.32
N LEU A 66 1.75 -4.74 -9.44
CA LEU A 66 2.03 -4.65 -8.01
C LEU A 66 1.26 -5.77 -7.29
N ILE A 67 1.94 -6.90 -7.09
CA ILE A 67 1.34 -8.15 -6.62
C ILE A 67 1.37 -8.21 -5.09
N THR A 68 0.20 -7.93 -4.51
CA THR A 68 -0.12 -8.04 -3.09
C THR A 68 -1.06 -9.25 -2.84
N GLU A 69 -1.39 -9.52 -1.58
CA GLU A 69 -2.43 -10.50 -1.24
C GLU A 69 -3.78 -10.17 -1.87
N GLU A 70 -4.16 -8.89 -1.92
CA GLU A 70 -5.40 -8.45 -2.52
C GLU A 70 -5.36 -8.53 -4.05
N TYR A 71 -4.18 -8.35 -4.67
CA TYR A 71 -3.99 -8.56 -6.10
C TYR A 71 -4.34 -9.99 -6.51
N LEU A 72 -3.84 -10.98 -5.78
CA LEU A 72 -4.07 -12.40 -6.07
C LEU A 72 -5.56 -12.81 -5.94
N LYS A 73 -6.34 -12.05 -5.17
CA LYS A 73 -7.79 -12.27 -4.97
C LYS A 73 -8.65 -11.47 -5.95
N SER A 74 -8.06 -10.52 -6.68
CA SER A 74 -8.79 -9.63 -7.60
C SER A 74 -8.93 -10.28 -8.98
N ALA A 75 -10.17 -10.69 -9.31
CA ALA A 75 -10.48 -11.21 -10.64
C ALA A 75 -10.09 -10.25 -11.77
N PHE A 76 -10.22 -8.94 -11.54
CA PHE A 76 -9.85 -7.93 -12.52
C PHE A 76 -8.33 -7.88 -12.77
N CYS A 77 -7.54 -7.89 -11.70
CA CYS A 77 -6.08 -7.92 -11.79
C CYS A 77 -5.58 -9.16 -12.52
N LEU A 78 -6.18 -10.33 -12.23
CA LEU A 78 -5.83 -11.58 -12.92
C LEU A 78 -6.21 -11.56 -14.41
N VAL A 79 -7.32 -10.93 -14.78
CA VAL A 79 -7.70 -10.72 -16.19
C VAL A 79 -6.72 -9.81 -16.91
N GLU A 80 -6.31 -8.70 -16.29
CA GLU A 80 -5.31 -7.78 -16.86
C GLU A 80 -3.95 -8.49 -17.05
N MET A 81 -3.48 -9.22 -16.04
CA MET A 81 -2.27 -10.04 -16.12
C MET A 81 -2.35 -11.06 -17.27
N GLY A 82 -3.47 -11.81 -17.36
CA GLY A 82 -3.68 -12.77 -18.43
C GLY A 82 -3.68 -12.12 -19.82
N ALA A 83 -4.27 -10.92 -19.96
CA ALA A 83 -4.26 -10.16 -21.19
C ALA A 83 -2.86 -9.64 -21.56
N ALA A 84 -2.08 -9.18 -20.59
CA ALA A 84 -0.69 -8.74 -20.80
C ALA A 84 0.20 -9.92 -21.23
N TRP A 85 0.06 -11.06 -20.58
CA TRP A 85 0.76 -12.29 -20.93
C TRP A 85 0.39 -12.77 -22.35
N GLY A 86 -0.91 -12.87 -22.66
CA GLY A 86 -1.38 -13.28 -23.98
C GLY A 86 -1.00 -12.32 -25.13
N GLN A 87 -0.74 -11.05 -24.82
CA GLN A 87 -0.26 -10.05 -25.78
C GLN A 87 1.27 -9.90 -25.81
N ASN A 88 2.00 -10.79 -25.12
CA ASN A 88 3.47 -10.80 -25.07
C ASN A 88 4.06 -9.44 -24.66
N LYS A 89 3.42 -8.77 -23.71
CA LYS A 89 3.93 -7.50 -23.16
C LYS A 89 5.21 -7.76 -22.35
N ARG A 90 6.11 -6.77 -22.29
CA ARG A 90 7.21 -6.84 -21.32
C ARG A 90 6.63 -6.74 -19.93
N PHE A 91 6.69 -7.85 -19.21
CA PHE A 91 6.06 -7.98 -17.93
C PHE A 91 7.07 -7.77 -16.80
N PHE A 92 6.77 -6.85 -15.90
CA PHE A 92 7.53 -6.55 -14.69
C PHE A 92 6.67 -6.85 -13.45
N PRO A 93 6.61 -8.11 -13.00
CA PRO A 93 5.90 -8.47 -11.78
C PRO A 93 6.72 -8.12 -10.54
N LEU A 94 6.21 -7.15 -9.78
CA LEU A 94 6.79 -6.69 -8.52
C LEU A 94 5.92 -7.18 -7.36
N VAL A 95 6.49 -7.94 -6.43
CA VAL A 95 5.74 -8.67 -5.41
C VAL A 95 6.04 -8.13 -4.00
N THR A 96 5.03 -8.15 -3.15
CA THR A 96 5.17 -7.95 -1.69
C THR A 96 4.90 -9.23 -0.90
N VAL A 97 4.34 -10.24 -1.57
CA VAL A 97 4.07 -11.55 -0.97
C VAL A 97 5.30 -12.47 -1.07
N PRO A 98 5.45 -13.42 -0.13
CA PRO A 98 6.47 -14.47 -0.26
C PRO A 98 6.30 -15.25 -1.58
N PHE A 99 7.41 -15.60 -2.24
CA PHE A 99 7.35 -16.30 -3.53
C PHE A 99 6.59 -17.63 -3.46
N GLU A 100 6.60 -18.29 -2.29
CA GLU A 100 5.87 -19.53 -2.05
C GLU A 100 4.38 -19.38 -2.27
N ARG A 101 3.82 -18.19 -1.99
CA ARG A 101 2.40 -17.88 -2.23
C ARG A 101 2.04 -17.88 -3.72
N LEU A 102 3.02 -17.77 -4.60
CA LEU A 102 2.86 -17.66 -6.04
C LEU A 102 3.00 -19.01 -6.75
N ASN A 103 3.50 -20.05 -6.05
CA ASN A 103 3.72 -21.40 -6.60
C ASN A 103 2.46 -22.08 -7.15
N HIS A 104 1.27 -21.62 -6.75
CA HIS A 104 -0.02 -22.19 -7.20
C HIS A 104 -0.84 -21.19 -8.03
N THR A 105 -0.17 -20.19 -8.58
CA THR A 105 -0.79 -19.12 -9.37
C THR A 105 -0.20 -19.12 -10.79
N PRO A 106 -0.81 -18.40 -11.75
CA PRO A 106 -0.23 -18.21 -13.08
C PRO A 106 1.17 -17.57 -13.09
N PHE A 107 1.66 -17.07 -11.96
CA PHE A 107 3.02 -16.55 -11.79
C PHE A 107 4.08 -17.64 -11.58
N GLN A 108 3.69 -18.91 -11.40
CA GLN A 108 4.64 -20.00 -11.22
C GLN A 108 5.59 -20.09 -12.43
N GLY A 109 6.90 -20.09 -12.17
CA GLY A 109 7.93 -20.15 -13.22
C GLY A 109 8.24 -18.81 -13.89
N MET A 110 7.61 -17.71 -13.47
CA MET A 110 7.92 -16.37 -13.93
C MET A 110 9.00 -15.72 -13.04
N GLN A 111 9.98 -15.04 -13.65
CA GLN A 111 10.92 -14.23 -12.88
C GLN A 111 10.19 -13.01 -12.31
N MET A 112 10.36 -12.80 -11.00
CA MET A 112 9.71 -11.72 -10.26
C MET A 112 10.75 -10.96 -9.44
N ARG A 113 10.38 -9.76 -8.99
CA ARG A 113 11.23 -8.87 -8.20
C ARG A 113 10.50 -8.46 -6.92
N LEU A 114 11.21 -8.42 -5.80
CA LEU A 114 10.65 -7.90 -4.55
C LEU A 114 10.47 -6.39 -4.67
N LEU A 115 9.27 -5.90 -4.38
CA LEU A 115 8.95 -4.47 -4.47
C LEU A 115 9.66 -3.65 -3.37
N ASP A 116 9.99 -4.29 -2.26
CA ASP A 116 10.66 -3.66 -1.10
C ASP A 116 12.19 -3.79 -1.13
N SER A 117 12.79 -4.25 -2.23
CA SER A 117 14.24 -4.39 -2.36
C SER A 117 14.82 -3.35 -3.30
N ILE A 118 15.71 -2.49 -2.78
CA ILE A 118 16.43 -1.50 -3.59
C ILE A 118 17.25 -2.17 -4.70
N GLU A 119 17.86 -3.32 -4.42
CA GLU A 119 18.60 -4.10 -5.42
C GLU A 119 17.67 -4.55 -6.55
N ALA A 120 16.50 -5.07 -6.20
CA ALA A 120 15.51 -5.52 -7.19
C ALA A 120 14.96 -4.34 -8.01
N LEU A 121 14.68 -3.20 -7.38
CA LEU A 121 14.28 -1.97 -8.08
C LEU A 121 15.39 -1.43 -8.99
N SER A 122 16.65 -1.60 -8.60
CA SER A 122 17.81 -1.19 -9.42
C SER A 122 17.91 -2.07 -10.68
N ALA A 123 17.66 -3.38 -10.55
CA ALA A 123 17.57 -4.27 -11.70
C ALA A 123 16.43 -3.87 -12.65
N VAL A 124 15.25 -3.50 -12.13
CA VAL A 124 14.12 -3.01 -12.96
C VAL A 124 14.50 -1.71 -13.67
N TYR A 125 15.20 -0.80 -12.99
CA TYR A 125 15.69 0.45 -13.57
C TYR A 125 16.68 0.20 -14.73
N ASP A 126 17.60 -0.75 -14.58
CA ASP A 126 18.53 -1.15 -15.64
C ASP A 126 17.82 -1.86 -16.79
N GLU A 127 16.84 -2.73 -16.50
CA GLU A 127 16.00 -3.40 -17.49
C GLU A 127 15.15 -2.38 -18.28
N PHE A 128 14.66 -1.33 -17.63
CA PHE A 128 13.95 -0.23 -18.30
C PHE A 128 14.82 0.50 -19.31
N HIS A 129 16.10 0.76 -18.99
CA HIS A 129 17.05 1.34 -19.95
C HIS A 129 17.37 0.34 -21.08
N THR A 130 17.66 -0.92 -20.72
CA THR A 130 17.97 -1.99 -21.67
C THR A 130 16.87 -2.19 -22.71
N HIS A 131 15.61 -2.01 -22.31
CA HIS A 131 14.46 -2.14 -23.18
C HIS A 131 14.01 -0.81 -23.83
N GLY A 132 14.74 0.27 -23.62
CA GLY A 132 14.45 1.61 -24.16
C GLY A 132 13.11 2.16 -23.67
N ILE A 133 12.69 1.78 -22.48
CA ILE A 133 11.56 2.40 -21.76
C ILE A 133 12.02 3.75 -21.21
N LEU A 134 13.23 3.77 -20.64
CA LEU A 134 13.96 4.96 -20.22
C LEU A 134 15.06 5.29 -21.23
N GLU A 135 15.19 6.57 -21.56
CA GLU A 135 16.20 7.08 -22.51
C GLU A 135 17.34 7.84 -21.79
N SER A 136 17.07 8.38 -20.60
CA SER A 136 17.99 9.20 -19.82
C SER A 136 18.28 8.61 -18.45
N TYR A 137 19.54 8.68 -18.04
CA TYR A 137 19.99 8.20 -16.72
C TYR A 137 19.89 9.30 -15.66
N GLN A 138 19.36 8.95 -14.48
CA GLN A 138 19.33 9.79 -13.29
C GLN A 138 19.57 8.98 -12.01
N THR A 139 20.63 8.16 -12.02
CA THR A 139 20.94 7.16 -10.98
C THR A 139 20.96 7.72 -9.55
N ALA A 140 21.44 8.95 -9.35
CA ALA A 140 21.46 9.56 -8.02
C ALA A 140 20.05 9.85 -7.47
N GLU A 141 19.17 10.42 -8.30
CA GLU A 141 17.78 10.69 -7.92
C GLU A 141 17.00 9.38 -7.78
N PHE A 142 17.23 8.43 -8.69
CA PHE A 142 16.69 7.07 -8.57
C PHE A 142 17.01 6.46 -7.21
N HIS A 143 18.28 6.43 -6.81
CA HIS A 143 18.69 5.79 -5.57
C HIS A 143 18.04 6.47 -4.35
N LYS A 144 18.05 7.81 -4.32
CA LYS A 144 17.39 8.58 -3.26
C LYS A 144 15.90 8.24 -3.15
N ARG A 145 15.18 8.23 -4.28
CA ARG A 145 13.74 7.94 -4.31
C ARG A 145 13.41 6.48 -4.05
N ALA A 146 14.28 5.55 -4.42
CA ALA A 146 14.12 4.13 -4.10
C ALA A 146 14.18 3.89 -2.59
N VAL A 147 15.10 4.56 -1.86
CA VAL A 147 15.16 4.52 -0.40
C VAL A 147 13.89 5.10 0.23
N GLU A 148 13.42 6.25 -0.28
CA GLU A 148 12.18 6.88 0.21
C GLU A 148 10.95 5.99 -0.03
N PHE A 149 10.85 5.38 -1.22
CA PHE A 149 9.78 4.46 -1.59
C PHE A 149 9.80 3.20 -0.73
N GLN A 150 10.96 2.56 -0.56
CA GLN A 150 11.11 1.38 0.31
C GLN A 150 10.65 1.69 1.74
N ARG A 151 11.01 2.86 2.27
CA ARG A 151 10.55 3.29 3.60
C ARG A 151 9.02 3.47 3.64
N LYS A 152 8.42 4.13 2.64
CA LYS A 152 6.96 4.28 2.54
C LYS A 152 6.28 2.91 2.46
N LEU A 153 6.77 2.00 1.62
CA LEU A 153 6.24 0.65 1.47
C LEU A 153 6.28 -0.13 2.78
N ARG A 154 7.42 -0.12 3.46
CA ARG A 154 7.55 -0.76 4.77
C ARG A 154 6.59 -0.17 5.78
N ASN A 155 6.29 1.12 5.75
CA ASN A 155 5.29 1.71 6.63
C ASN A 155 3.87 1.23 6.28
N LEU A 156 3.55 1.09 5.00
CA LEU A 156 2.26 0.57 4.52
C LEU A 156 2.05 -0.90 4.89
N GLU A 157 3.10 -1.73 4.76
CA GLU A 157 3.05 -3.17 5.05
C GLU A 157 3.20 -3.50 6.53
N SER A 158 4.09 -2.80 7.22
CA SER A 158 4.30 -3.03 8.64
C SER A 158 3.15 -2.47 9.43
N GLY A 159 2.47 -1.40 9.02
CA GLY A 159 1.61 -0.65 9.93
C GLY A 159 2.36 -0.09 11.15
N GLU A 160 3.68 -0.33 11.35
CA GLU A 160 4.48 0.14 12.49
C GLU A 160 4.90 1.61 12.36
N GLY A 161 4.46 2.27 11.29
CA GLY A 161 4.83 3.64 10.97
C GLY A 161 4.02 4.70 11.72
N ILE A 162 4.38 5.95 11.43
CA ILE A 162 3.55 7.10 11.73
C ILE A 162 2.31 7.05 10.82
N LEU A 163 1.13 6.88 11.41
CA LEU A 163 -0.17 6.84 10.75
C LEU A 163 -0.65 8.28 10.51
N GLU A 164 -0.70 8.69 9.26
CA GLU A 164 -1.25 9.99 8.87
C GLU A 164 -2.77 9.92 8.71
N LYS A 165 -3.44 11.08 8.79
CA LYS A 165 -4.86 11.17 8.49
C LYS A 165 -5.07 11.13 6.98
N ASP A 166 -6.14 10.47 6.54
CA ASP A 166 -6.67 10.66 5.19
C ASP A 166 -7.31 12.06 5.04
N HIS A 167 -7.73 12.39 3.83
CA HIS A 167 -8.36 13.68 3.49
C HIS A 167 -9.68 13.95 4.25
N GLU A 168 -10.31 12.92 4.81
CA GLU A 168 -11.52 13.03 5.64
C GLU A 168 -11.20 13.11 7.15
N GLY A 169 -9.91 13.01 7.50
CA GLY A 169 -9.40 13.13 8.85
C GLY A 169 -9.30 11.82 9.63
N TYR A 170 -9.33 10.66 8.97
CA TYR A 170 -9.26 9.36 9.62
C TYR A 170 -7.87 8.75 9.57
N TYR A 171 -7.52 8.04 10.63
CA TYR A 171 -6.40 7.11 10.65
C TYR A 171 -6.87 5.73 10.21
N LYS A 172 -5.95 4.96 9.62
CA LYS A 172 -6.14 3.54 9.37
C LYS A 172 -5.03 2.75 10.04
N ALA A 173 -5.37 1.63 10.67
CA ALA A 173 -4.39 0.81 11.36
C ALA A 173 -4.78 -0.67 11.36
N VAL A 174 -3.80 -1.54 11.52
CA VAL A 174 -4.01 -2.95 11.83
C VAL A 174 -3.99 -3.14 13.34
N ILE A 175 -4.90 -3.94 13.88
CA ILE A 175 -4.85 -4.35 15.29
C ILE A 175 -3.71 -5.35 15.48
N GLU A 176 -2.71 -4.98 16.27
CA GLU A 176 -1.53 -5.78 16.56
C GLU A 176 -1.71 -6.65 17.81
N GLY A 177 -2.52 -6.20 18.77
CA GLY A 177 -2.67 -6.89 20.05
C GLY A 177 -3.97 -6.57 20.76
N VAL A 178 -4.39 -7.48 21.63
CA VAL A 178 -5.55 -7.29 22.52
C VAL A 178 -5.03 -7.33 23.95
N ARG A 179 -5.35 -6.31 24.75
CA ARG A 179 -5.05 -6.28 26.18
C ARG A 179 -6.32 -6.58 26.97
N ASN A 180 -6.35 -7.78 27.54
CA ASN A 180 -7.43 -8.21 28.40
C ASN A 180 -7.29 -7.55 29.78
N LEU A 181 -8.31 -6.81 30.18
CA LEU A 181 -8.39 -6.17 31.49
C LEU A 181 -9.19 -7.07 32.45
N GLN A 182 -8.91 -6.95 33.75
CA GLN A 182 -9.61 -7.76 34.78
C GLN A 182 -11.13 -7.52 34.82
N ASN A 183 -11.58 -6.34 34.37
CA ASN A 183 -12.99 -5.99 34.24
C ASN A 183 -13.32 -5.79 32.76
N ASP A 184 -14.37 -6.46 32.29
CA ASP A 184 -14.80 -6.47 30.89
C ASP A 184 -15.57 -5.19 30.48
N GLN A 185 -15.41 -4.11 31.24
CA GLN A 185 -16.05 -2.81 31.04
C GLN A 185 -15.44 -2.01 29.87
N TYR A 186 -14.20 -2.34 29.51
CA TYR A 186 -13.45 -1.64 28.47
C TYR A 186 -12.84 -2.61 27.47
N ARG A 187 -12.64 -2.10 26.26
CA ARG A 187 -11.86 -2.72 25.20
C ARG A 187 -10.55 -1.99 25.02
N CYS A 188 -9.46 -2.75 24.84
CA CYS A 188 -8.12 -2.21 24.70
C CYS A 188 -7.38 -2.97 23.59
N TYR A 189 -7.17 -2.30 22.47
CA TYR A 189 -6.58 -2.88 21.27
C TYR A 189 -5.33 -2.09 20.87
N LYS A 190 -4.18 -2.76 20.81
CA LYS A 190 -2.94 -2.17 20.32
C LYS A 190 -3.08 -1.98 18.82
N ILE A 191 -2.85 -0.77 18.34
CA ILE A 191 -2.70 -0.54 16.92
C ILE A 191 -1.24 -0.74 16.55
N LYS A 192 -1.01 -1.28 15.36
CA LYS A 192 0.32 -1.25 14.76
C LYS A 192 0.62 0.22 14.42
N GLY A 193 1.79 0.70 14.86
CA GLY A 193 2.27 2.07 14.60
C GLY A 193 1.80 3.13 15.59
N HIS A 194 1.96 4.40 15.21
CA HIS A 194 1.61 5.57 16.03
C HIS A 194 0.89 6.63 15.19
N ILE A 195 -0.14 7.28 15.74
CA ILE A 195 -0.76 8.40 15.02
C ILE A 195 0.21 9.59 14.88
N ALA A 196 0.25 10.23 13.70
CA ALA A 196 1.15 11.34 13.37
C ALA A 196 0.89 12.61 14.19
N GLU A 197 -0.38 12.86 14.50
CA GLU A 197 -0.85 14.09 15.13
C GLU A 197 -1.70 13.76 16.37
N PRO A 198 -1.10 13.17 17.43
CA PRO A 198 -1.86 12.81 18.61
C PRO A 198 -2.43 14.06 19.29
N PRO A 199 -3.73 14.07 19.67
CA PRO A 199 -4.33 15.18 20.40
C PRO A 199 -3.55 15.62 21.66
N ASP A 200 -2.92 14.67 22.36
CA ASP A 200 -2.09 14.93 23.53
C ASP A 200 -0.73 15.58 23.25
N ARG A 201 -0.24 15.52 22.00
CA ARG A 201 1.07 16.05 21.57
C ARG A 201 2.29 15.51 22.35
N MET A 202 2.16 14.36 22.99
CA MET A 202 3.23 13.70 23.74
C MET A 202 3.77 12.49 22.98
N GLY A 203 5.01 12.09 23.24
CA GLY A 203 5.53 10.79 22.79
C GLY A 203 5.02 9.62 23.64
N ALA A 204 4.84 8.46 23.01
CA ALA A 204 4.48 7.18 23.63
C ALA A 204 5.25 6.03 22.97
N GLU A 205 5.37 4.90 23.67
CA GLU A 205 6.01 3.67 23.19
C GLU A 205 5.03 2.77 22.41
N SER A 206 3.72 2.96 22.60
CA SER A 206 2.68 2.27 21.84
C SER A 206 1.36 3.04 21.84
N ASP A 207 0.53 2.82 20.83
CA ASP A 207 -0.81 3.41 20.70
C ASP A 207 -1.90 2.34 20.82
N TRP A 208 -2.96 2.66 21.55
CA TRP A 208 -4.03 1.72 21.90
C TRP A 208 -5.39 2.36 21.75
N LEU A 209 -6.29 1.74 20.97
CA LEU A 209 -7.70 2.10 20.98
C LEU A 209 -8.30 1.67 22.32
N PHE A 210 -8.93 2.62 23.01
CA PHE A 210 -9.50 2.41 24.33
C PHE A 210 -10.93 2.98 24.39
N TYR A 211 -11.91 2.10 24.58
CA TYR A 211 -13.32 2.48 24.61
C TYR A 211 -14.16 1.52 25.46
N TRP A 212 -15.39 1.94 25.78
CA TRP A 212 -16.34 1.16 26.56
C TRP A 212 -16.86 -0.04 25.77
N THR A 213 -17.07 -1.16 26.44
CA THR A 213 -17.72 -2.33 25.85
C THR A 213 -19.09 -1.95 25.28
N GLY A 214 -19.34 -2.36 24.02
CA GLY A 214 -20.57 -2.03 23.30
C GLY A 214 -20.58 -0.67 22.59
N ALA A 215 -19.55 0.18 22.75
CA ALA A 215 -19.47 1.43 22.00
C ALA A 215 -19.17 1.21 20.51
N PHE A 216 -18.34 0.21 20.21
CA PHE A 216 -17.98 -0.21 18.85
C PHE A 216 -17.92 -1.75 18.79
N ALA A 217 -17.80 -2.29 17.57
CA ALA A 217 -17.63 -3.72 17.38
C ALA A 217 -16.35 -4.25 18.03
N ASP A 218 -16.39 -5.47 18.54
CA ASP A 218 -15.21 -6.15 19.05
C ASP A 218 -14.24 -6.47 17.91
N LEU A 219 -12.96 -6.27 18.18
CA LEU A 219 -11.87 -6.39 17.22
C LEU A 219 -10.96 -7.56 17.60
N GLN A 220 -10.23 -8.07 16.62
CA GLN A 220 -9.23 -9.12 16.81
C GLN A 220 -7.90 -8.73 16.15
N VAL A 221 -6.82 -9.38 16.56
CA VAL A 221 -5.52 -9.21 15.91
C VAL A 221 -5.63 -9.49 14.41
N GLY A 222 -5.05 -8.60 13.60
CA GLY A 222 -5.13 -8.65 12.15
C GLY A 222 -6.30 -7.87 11.54
N ASP A 223 -7.26 -7.41 12.35
CA ASP A 223 -8.34 -6.57 11.84
C ASP A 223 -7.78 -5.22 11.35
N TYR A 224 -8.22 -4.81 10.16
CA TYR A 224 -7.94 -3.48 9.63
C TYR A 224 -9.07 -2.53 10.03
N VAL A 225 -8.72 -1.39 10.61
CA VAL A 225 -9.69 -0.43 11.15
C VAL A 225 -9.46 0.97 10.60
N LYS A 226 -10.54 1.73 10.44
CA LYS A 226 -10.56 3.16 10.14
C LYS A 226 -11.16 3.88 11.35
N PHE A 227 -10.49 4.89 11.88
CA PHE A 227 -10.94 5.60 13.09
C PHE A 227 -10.58 7.08 13.09
N LYS A 228 -11.36 7.87 13.85
CA LYS A 228 -11.12 9.28 14.10
C LYS A 228 -11.04 9.53 15.59
N THR A 229 -10.21 10.48 16.00
CA THR A 229 -10.07 10.82 17.41
C THR A 229 -9.77 12.31 17.59
N THR A 230 -10.43 12.89 18.59
CA THR A 230 -10.20 14.23 19.11
C THR A 230 -9.52 14.18 20.48
N LYS A 231 -9.35 12.99 21.07
CA LYS A 231 -8.83 12.80 22.42
C LYS A 231 -7.86 11.63 22.49
N SER A 232 -6.70 11.89 23.05
CA SER A 232 -5.75 10.86 23.45
C SER A 232 -5.12 11.22 24.78
N LYS A 233 -4.53 10.23 25.45
CA LYS A 233 -3.80 10.43 26.70
C LYS A 233 -2.70 9.39 26.85
N VAL A 234 -1.47 9.86 27.09
CA VAL A 234 -0.36 8.99 27.46
C VAL A 234 -0.43 8.64 28.94
N ASN A 235 -0.33 7.35 29.26
CA ASN A 235 -0.24 6.82 30.62
C ASN A 235 0.90 5.81 30.69
N THR A 236 1.36 5.49 31.90
CA THR A 236 2.36 4.44 32.13
C THR A 236 1.71 3.27 32.84
N PHE A 237 1.87 2.07 32.28
CA PHE A 237 1.35 0.82 32.83
C PHE A 237 2.50 -0.15 33.10
N SER A 238 2.33 -1.03 34.09
CA SER A 238 3.35 -2.01 34.48
C SER A 238 3.60 -3.10 33.44
N ASP A 239 2.59 -3.42 32.63
CA ASP A 239 2.59 -4.51 31.65
C ASP A 239 2.92 -4.06 30.23
N ILE A 240 2.54 -2.82 29.85
CA ILE A 240 2.70 -2.30 28.47
C ILE A 240 3.52 -1.02 28.37
N GLY A 241 4.15 -0.59 29.47
CA GLY A 241 5.01 0.60 29.48
C GLY A 241 4.26 1.91 29.26
N ARG A 242 4.91 2.87 28.58
CA ARG A 242 4.37 4.20 28.34
C ARG A 242 3.46 4.19 27.10
N ALA A 243 2.18 3.90 27.30
CA ALA A 243 1.21 3.73 26.23
C ALA A 243 0.27 4.94 26.07
N ARG A 244 -0.10 5.24 24.83
CA ARG A 244 -1.13 6.22 24.48
C ARG A 244 -2.48 5.53 24.37
N ASN A 245 -3.42 5.95 25.20
CA ASN A 245 -4.83 5.65 25.01
C ASN A 245 -5.41 6.61 23.97
N ILE A 246 -5.94 6.07 22.90
CA ILE A 246 -6.70 6.77 21.87
C ILE A 246 -8.18 6.51 22.14
N TYR A 247 -8.96 7.57 22.30
CA TYR A 247 -10.41 7.47 22.50
C TYR A 247 -11.09 7.77 21.16
N PRO A 248 -11.59 6.74 20.44
CA PRO A 248 -12.18 6.95 19.13
C PRO A 248 -13.51 7.69 19.26
N ASP A 249 -13.69 8.73 18.44
CA ASP A 249 -15.02 9.34 18.24
C ASP A 249 -15.83 8.50 17.24
N GLU A 250 -15.13 7.93 16.26
CA GLU A 250 -15.65 7.07 15.21
C GLU A 250 -14.67 5.93 14.96
N LEU A 251 -15.17 4.71 14.74
CA LEU A 251 -14.38 3.51 14.51
C LEU A 251 -15.17 2.48 13.71
N TRP A 252 -14.60 1.98 12.61
CA TRP A 252 -15.12 0.86 11.85
C TRP A 252 -14.03 -0.13 11.50
N LYS A 253 -14.43 -1.40 11.43
CA LYS A 253 -13.66 -2.42 10.74
C LYS A 253 -13.80 -2.23 9.23
N VAL A 254 -12.69 -2.40 8.51
CA VAL A 254 -12.62 -2.27 7.06
C VAL A 254 -12.42 -3.67 6.49
N ASP A 255 -13.29 -4.07 5.57
CA ASP A 255 -13.30 -5.40 4.92
C ASP A 255 -12.37 -5.53 3.70
#